data_AF-A0A9D1CYZ7-F1
#
_entry.id   AF-A0A9D1CYZ7-F1
#
_cell.length_a   1.000
_cell.length_b   1.000
_cell.length_c   1.000
_cell.angle_alpha   90.00
_cell.angle_beta   90.00
_cell.angle_gamma   90.00
#
_symmetry.space_group_name_H-M   'P 1'
#
loop_
_entity.id
_entity.type
_entity.pdbx_description
1 polymer ?
#
loop_
_entity_poly.entity_id
_entity_poly.type
_entity_poly.pdbx_seq_one_letter_code
_entity_poly.pdbx_strand_id
1 'polypeptide(L)'
;MRQRFNRRQRNYIILGLCSILLVMAAGYAAFRSQLTINGTSNITSDWKVLITDIQSSVLAGDATDAEAPSHTETTATFKTNLVSPGDSMQYDITVENQGNIDAKLDKITVPESNNPAIRFEVTGIREGSLLKKGNTALLTVVVTYNPEVTNQPDNLTADFTVTLDYSQAPNGYVEPLVPTIGGQEVDIVTTGDGLYEDSYEAGRLIYRGQNPNNYIMFNDELWRIIAKETDGTYKIIRNEVLEDRAFDEANHRSTEKNSYCQSPSVGCGVYAAVEGEFSTPDGAVKGTVTEDSSIKIYLNEDYYTNNINSIAKEQMTSHTFNIGAVEDLSEGTDNIEKNIAGEKMYTWIGKVGLANVSDLLRASTNPLCTSATYSFDSQRDCNSNYLLSSTDYVLYWTINAYYKVTEPAYNRVWTGFSSSDFSAVVGTSNAAHTSSPRPVVYLTSSLSLGGSGTISDPFTIMN
;
A
#
# COMPACT_ATOMS: atom_id res chain seq x y z
N MET A 1 13.41 -89.09 -4.03
CA MET A 1 14.68 -89.72 -4.47
C MET A 1 15.48 -88.70 -5.28
N ARG A 2 16.53 -88.13 -4.68
CA ARG A 2 17.39 -87.12 -5.33
C ARG A 2 18.48 -87.84 -6.14
N GLN A 3 18.30 -87.95 -7.46
CA GLN A 3 19.37 -88.39 -8.36
C GLN A 3 20.54 -87.40 -8.26
N ARG A 4 21.66 -87.83 -7.67
CA ARG A 4 22.91 -87.06 -7.64
C ARG A 4 23.47 -87.03 -9.06
N PHE A 5 23.41 -85.87 -9.71
CA PHE A 5 23.97 -85.67 -11.04
C PHE A 5 25.48 -86.01 -11.06
N ASN A 6 25.90 -86.88 -11.97
CA ASN A 6 27.31 -87.25 -12.11
C ASN A 6 28.14 -86.07 -12.63
N ARG A 7 29.46 -86.07 -12.40
CA ARG A 7 30.37 -84.94 -12.67
C ARG A 7 30.23 -84.35 -14.09
N ARG A 8 29.96 -85.18 -15.10
CA ARG A 8 29.69 -84.72 -16.48
C ARG A 8 28.38 -83.93 -16.61
N GLN A 9 27.29 -84.38 -15.98
CA GLN A 9 26.00 -83.67 -16.01
C GLN A 9 26.08 -82.31 -15.30
N ARG A 10 26.82 -82.23 -14.18
CA ARG A 10 27.06 -80.96 -13.49
C ARG A 10 27.88 -79.99 -14.34
N ASN A 11 28.86 -80.49 -15.09
CA ASN A 11 29.63 -79.66 -16.01
C ASN A 11 28.77 -79.12 -17.17
N TYR A 12 27.87 -79.93 -17.74
CA TYR A 12 26.94 -79.45 -18.77
C TYR A 12 25.96 -78.40 -18.25
N ILE A 13 25.47 -78.55 -17.01
CA ILE A 13 24.60 -77.56 -16.36
C ILE A 13 25.34 -76.24 -16.13
N ILE A 14 26.59 -76.28 -15.65
CA ILE A 14 27.43 -75.08 -15.46
C ILE A 14 27.67 -74.39 -16.81
N LEU A 15 28.00 -75.17 -17.85
CA LEU A 15 28.28 -74.61 -19.18
C LEU A 15 27.04 -73.94 -19.78
N GLY A 16 25.85 -74.54 -19.60
CA GLY A 16 24.55 -73.97 -19.98
C GLY A 16 24.19 -72.69 -19.22
N LEU A 17 24.43 -72.65 -17.90
CA LEU A 17 24.23 -71.45 -17.09
C LEU A 17 25.13 -70.30 -17.51
N CYS A 18 26.42 -70.58 -17.79
CA CYS A 18 27.34 -69.57 -18.30
C CYS A 18 26.94 -69.04 -19.69
N SER A 19 26.39 -69.89 -20.57
CA SER A 19 25.94 -69.45 -21.90
C SER A 19 24.73 -68.52 -21.81
N ILE A 20 23.77 -68.83 -20.94
CA ILE A 20 22.60 -67.97 -20.70
C ILE A 20 23.03 -66.59 -20.17
N LEU A 21 24.00 -66.57 -19.25
CA LEU A 21 24.54 -65.32 -18.69
C LEU A 21 25.23 -64.45 -19.76
N LEU A 22 25.96 -65.07 -20.69
CA LEU A 22 26.58 -64.36 -21.82
C LEU A 22 25.53 -63.79 -22.80
N VAL A 23 24.46 -64.53 -23.08
CA VAL A 23 23.36 -64.05 -23.94
C VAL A 23 22.63 -62.87 -23.30
N MET A 24 22.40 -62.90 -21.98
CA MET A 24 21.82 -61.77 -21.26
C MET A 24 22.74 -60.53 -21.25
N ALA A 25 24.05 -60.72 -21.10
CA ALA A 25 25.02 -59.62 -21.15
C ALA A 25 25.06 -58.97 -22.56
N ALA A 26 25.04 -59.78 -23.61
CA ALA A 26 24.97 -59.29 -24.99
C ALA A 26 23.63 -58.59 -25.27
N GLY A 27 22.51 -59.13 -24.77
CA GLY A 27 21.20 -58.49 -24.86
C GLY A 27 21.15 -57.14 -24.15
N TYR A 28 21.69 -57.05 -22.93
CA TYR A 28 21.79 -55.79 -22.20
C TYR A 28 22.65 -54.77 -22.97
N ALA A 29 23.78 -55.19 -23.55
CA ALA A 29 24.61 -54.30 -24.35
C ALA A 29 23.92 -53.81 -25.64
N ALA A 30 23.16 -54.69 -26.32
CA ALA A 30 22.43 -54.35 -27.54
C ALA A 30 21.22 -53.43 -27.29
N PHE A 31 20.54 -53.59 -26.15
CA PHE A 31 19.41 -52.73 -25.76
C PHE A 31 19.83 -51.49 -24.97
N ARG A 32 21.09 -51.41 -24.51
CA ARG A 32 21.70 -50.20 -23.94
C ARG A 32 22.33 -49.36 -25.06
N SER A 33 21.60 -49.10 -26.13
CA SER A 33 21.93 -48.00 -27.02
C SER A 33 21.74 -46.71 -26.22
N GLN A 34 22.83 -45.98 -25.99
CA GLN A 34 22.73 -44.60 -25.51
C GLN A 34 21.91 -43.85 -26.55
N LEU A 35 20.74 -43.34 -26.15
CA LEU A 35 19.98 -42.41 -26.98
C LEU A 35 20.73 -41.07 -26.93
N THR A 36 21.77 -40.94 -27.75
CA THR A 36 22.49 -39.68 -27.90
C THR A 36 21.64 -38.74 -28.74
N ILE A 37 20.81 -37.93 -28.09
CA ILE A 37 20.08 -36.85 -28.75
C ILE A 37 21.10 -35.76 -29.10
N ASN A 38 21.71 -35.87 -30.28
CA ASN A 38 22.45 -34.77 -30.89
C ASN A 38 21.47 -33.79 -31.53
N GLY A 39 20.70 -33.10 -30.68
CA GLY A 39 19.95 -31.92 -31.09
C GLY A 39 20.78 -30.68 -30.79
N THR A 40 21.55 -30.20 -31.76
CA THR A 40 22.00 -28.79 -31.74
C THR A 40 20.81 -27.93 -32.13
N SER A 41 19.95 -27.61 -31.16
CA SER A 41 19.00 -26.52 -31.33
C SER A 41 19.81 -25.23 -31.34
N ASN A 42 20.08 -24.67 -32.52
CA ASN A 42 20.55 -23.29 -32.62
C ASN A 42 19.39 -22.38 -32.18
N ILE A 43 19.27 -22.17 -30.87
CA ILE A 43 18.47 -21.07 -30.34
C ILE A 43 19.35 -19.83 -30.47
N THR A 44 19.28 -19.15 -31.62
CA THR A 44 19.82 -17.80 -31.72
C THR A 44 18.89 -16.90 -30.90
N SER A 45 19.15 -16.81 -29.60
CA SER A 45 18.52 -15.85 -28.68
C SER A 45 19.06 -14.46 -29.01
N ASP A 46 18.22 -13.57 -29.51
CA ASP A 46 18.56 -12.18 -29.79
C ASP A 46 17.76 -11.26 -28.85
N TRP A 47 18.45 -10.68 -27.87
CA TRP A 47 17.85 -9.77 -26.89
C TRP A 47 18.14 -8.34 -27.31
N LYS A 48 17.09 -7.58 -27.59
CA LYS A 48 17.22 -6.19 -28.01
C LYS A 48 15.96 -5.39 -27.69
N VAL A 49 15.92 -4.80 -26.50
CA VAL A 49 14.87 -3.86 -26.08
C VAL A 49 15.52 -2.49 -25.96
N LEU A 50 14.99 -1.49 -26.68
CA LEU A 50 15.52 -0.14 -26.64
C LEU A 50 14.45 0.94 -26.74
N ILE A 51 14.72 2.10 -26.15
CA ILE A 51 14.03 3.35 -26.43
C ILE A 51 14.38 3.77 -27.85
N THR A 52 13.37 4.01 -28.68
CA THR A 52 13.54 4.39 -30.08
C THR A 52 13.19 5.84 -30.36
N ASP A 53 12.36 6.45 -29.50
CA ASP A 53 11.89 7.81 -29.68
C ASP A 53 11.47 8.45 -28.36
N ILE A 54 11.57 9.78 -28.30
CA ILE A 54 11.04 10.61 -27.24
C ILE A 54 10.38 11.83 -27.88
N GLN A 55 9.08 12.00 -27.66
CA GLN A 55 8.33 13.18 -28.07
C GLN A 55 8.03 14.06 -26.86
N SER A 56 8.36 15.34 -26.93
CA SER A 56 8.05 16.31 -25.89
C SER A 56 6.88 17.21 -26.31
N SER A 57 5.99 17.53 -25.37
CA SER A 57 4.86 18.43 -25.61
C SER A 57 4.52 19.24 -24.36
N VAL A 58 4.06 20.48 -24.55
CA VAL A 58 3.60 21.34 -23.46
C VAL A 58 2.17 20.96 -23.12
N LEU A 59 1.94 20.55 -21.88
CA LEU A 59 0.62 20.15 -21.40
C LEU A 59 -0.14 21.34 -20.82
N ALA A 60 0.55 22.25 -20.12
CA ALA A 60 0.01 23.52 -19.66
C ALA A 60 1.09 24.60 -19.50
N GLY A 61 0.68 25.86 -19.72
CA GLY A 61 1.52 27.04 -19.45
C GLY A 61 2.62 27.28 -20.48
N ASP A 62 3.74 27.85 -20.02
CA ASP A 62 4.86 28.31 -20.86
C ASP A 62 6.11 27.42 -20.70
N ALA A 63 5.91 26.14 -20.33
CA ALA A 63 7.00 25.19 -20.17
C ALA A 63 7.81 24.98 -21.46
N THR A 64 9.11 24.76 -21.33
CA THR A 64 10.00 24.50 -22.48
C THR A 64 11.05 23.46 -22.15
N ASP A 65 11.54 22.75 -23.17
CA ASP A 65 12.78 21.98 -23.06
C ASP A 65 13.97 22.93 -22.90
N ALA A 66 14.65 22.86 -21.75
CA ALA A 66 15.91 23.57 -21.54
C ALA A 66 17.06 22.91 -22.32
N GLU A 67 17.01 21.59 -22.50
CA GLU A 67 17.82 20.84 -23.47
C GLU A 67 16.94 19.81 -24.18
N ALA A 68 17.26 19.51 -25.44
CA ALA A 68 16.49 18.53 -26.21
C ALA A 68 16.54 17.15 -25.51
N PRO A 69 15.40 16.44 -25.39
CA PRO A 69 15.39 15.12 -24.79
C PRO A 69 16.33 14.16 -25.52
N SER A 70 16.95 13.27 -24.75
CA SER A 70 17.90 12.30 -25.29
C SER A 70 17.72 10.94 -24.62
N HIS A 71 18.18 9.88 -25.27
CA HIS A 71 18.08 8.53 -24.73
C HIS A 71 19.28 7.65 -25.10
N THR A 72 19.50 6.64 -24.25
CA THR A 72 20.27 5.45 -24.57
C THR A 72 19.30 4.31 -24.92
N GLU A 73 19.74 3.05 -24.86
CA GLU A 73 18.83 1.91 -25.04
C GLU A 73 17.78 1.85 -23.93
N THR A 74 18.14 2.11 -22.67
CA THR A 74 17.23 1.89 -21.53
C THR A 74 17.05 3.12 -20.64
N THR A 75 17.71 4.24 -20.94
CA THR A 75 17.60 5.46 -20.15
C THR A 75 17.16 6.62 -21.01
N ALA A 76 16.08 7.31 -20.60
CA ALA A 76 15.65 8.58 -21.15
C ALA A 76 16.11 9.73 -20.23
N THR A 77 16.55 10.84 -20.80
CA THR A 77 17.03 12.03 -20.08
C THR A 77 16.30 13.26 -20.58
N PHE A 78 15.81 14.05 -19.63
CA PHE A 78 15.03 15.25 -19.89
C PHE A 78 15.55 16.41 -19.06
N LYS A 79 15.37 17.60 -19.60
CA LYS A 79 15.73 18.85 -18.96
C LYS A 79 14.68 19.88 -19.29
N THR A 80 13.79 20.13 -18.34
CA THR A 80 12.61 20.99 -18.51
C THR A 80 12.82 22.30 -17.77
N ASN A 81 12.34 23.40 -18.36
CA ASN A 81 12.17 24.68 -17.69
C ASN A 81 10.67 24.93 -17.49
N LEU A 82 10.24 25.03 -16.23
CA LEU A 82 8.90 25.42 -15.85
C LEU A 82 8.95 26.91 -15.45
N VAL A 83 8.25 27.77 -16.19
CA VAL A 83 8.42 29.23 -16.12
C VAL A 83 7.51 29.85 -15.06
N SER A 84 6.32 29.31 -14.84
CA SER A 84 5.33 29.82 -13.87
C SER A 84 4.62 28.69 -13.11
N PRO A 85 4.17 28.91 -11.85
CA PRO A 85 3.41 27.91 -11.13
C PRO A 85 2.15 27.50 -11.92
N GLY A 86 1.93 26.19 -12.04
CA GLY A 86 0.89 25.60 -12.89
C GLY A 86 1.38 25.12 -14.26
N ASP A 87 2.61 25.43 -14.65
CA ASP A 87 3.22 24.88 -15.87
C ASP A 87 3.39 23.36 -15.80
N SER A 88 3.17 22.68 -16.92
CA SER A 88 3.40 21.24 -17.07
C SER A 88 3.93 20.86 -18.46
N MET A 89 4.83 19.88 -18.46
CA MET A 89 5.47 19.32 -19.65
C MET A 89 5.27 17.81 -19.69
N GLN A 90 4.96 17.27 -20.87
CA GLN A 90 4.78 15.84 -21.10
C GLN A 90 5.86 15.29 -22.03
N TYR A 91 6.37 14.10 -21.71
CA TYR A 91 7.33 13.34 -22.48
C TYR A 91 6.81 11.94 -22.78
N ASP A 92 6.61 11.62 -24.05
CA ASP A 92 6.16 10.32 -24.54
C ASP A 92 7.37 9.53 -25.06
N ILE A 93 7.75 8.50 -24.32
CA ILE A 93 8.92 7.64 -24.57
C ILE A 93 8.45 6.35 -25.25
N THR A 94 8.90 6.12 -26.48
CA THR A 94 8.60 4.89 -27.21
C THR A 94 9.70 3.87 -26.98
N VAL A 95 9.32 2.68 -26.49
CA VAL A 95 10.20 1.53 -26.30
C VAL A 95 9.84 0.45 -27.30
N GLU A 96 10.81 -0.14 -27.98
CA GLU A 96 10.61 -1.22 -28.94
C GLU A 96 11.40 -2.46 -28.54
N ASN A 97 10.75 -3.63 -28.61
CA ASN A 97 11.46 -4.91 -28.53
C ASN A 97 11.81 -5.38 -29.95
N GLN A 98 13.00 -5.01 -30.41
CA GLN A 98 13.56 -5.44 -31.69
C GLN A 98 14.23 -6.83 -31.63
N GLY A 99 14.25 -7.46 -30.46
CA GLY A 99 14.76 -8.82 -30.27
C GLY A 99 13.77 -9.89 -30.73
N ASN A 100 14.11 -11.16 -30.50
CA ASN A 100 13.26 -12.30 -30.84
C ASN A 100 12.66 -13.02 -29.61
N ILE A 101 12.84 -12.44 -28.43
CA ILE A 101 12.34 -12.94 -27.14
C ILE A 101 11.40 -11.89 -26.55
N ASP A 102 10.26 -12.34 -26.03
CA ASP A 102 9.33 -11.46 -25.31
C ASP A 102 10.01 -10.90 -24.05
N ALA A 103 9.83 -9.61 -23.80
CA ALA A 103 10.44 -8.90 -22.69
C ALA A 103 9.40 -8.56 -21.63
N LYS A 104 9.81 -8.54 -20.37
CA LYS A 104 9.03 -8.10 -19.23
C LYS A 104 9.74 -6.88 -18.63
N LEU A 105 9.01 -5.79 -18.42
CA LEU A 105 9.52 -4.61 -17.71
C LEU A 105 9.63 -4.97 -16.23
N ASP A 106 10.83 -5.05 -15.68
CA ASP A 106 11.04 -5.35 -14.25
C ASP A 106 10.89 -4.11 -13.38
N LYS A 107 11.42 -2.97 -13.84
CA LYS A 107 11.50 -1.76 -13.03
C LYS A 107 11.50 -0.49 -13.85
N ILE A 108 10.81 0.53 -13.35
CA ILE A 108 10.90 1.91 -13.83
C ILE A 108 11.55 2.73 -12.72
N THR A 109 12.76 3.23 -12.96
CA THR A 109 13.46 4.06 -11.99
C THR A 109 13.33 5.52 -12.39
N VAL A 110 12.63 6.30 -11.56
CA VAL A 110 12.55 7.77 -11.66
C VAL A 110 13.19 8.36 -10.40
N PRO A 111 14.22 9.21 -10.51
CA PRO A 111 14.83 9.86 -9.35
C PRO A 111 13.84 10.82 -8.70
N GLU A 112 13.87 10.91 -7.36
CA GLU A 112 13.17 11.97 -6.65
C GLU A 112 13.69 13.33 -7.12
N SER A 113 12.77 14.26 -7.35
CA SER A 113 13.12 15.65 -7.67
C SER A 113 13.98 16.22 -6.55
N ASN A 114 15.14 16.78 -6.89
CA ASN A 114 15.91 17.59 -5.95
C ASN A 114 15.24 18.96 -5.67
N ASN A 115 14.17 19.27 -6.39
CA ASN A 115 13.37 20.48 -6.25
C ASN A 115 12.00 20.13 -5.64
N PRO A 116 11.71 20.55 -4.38
CA PRO A 116 10.44 20.24 -3.72
C PRO A 116 9.22 20.88 -4.40
N ALA A 117 9.45 21.83 -5.30
CA ALA A 117 8.40 22.45 -6.10
C ALA A 117 8.00 21.61 -7.32
N ILE A 118 8.72 20.54 -7.68
CA ILE A 118 8.49 19.80 -8.93
C ILE A 118 8.01 18.39 -8.63
N ARG A 119 6.96 17.96 -9.31
CA ARG A 119 6.37 16.62 -9.23
C ARG A 119 6.48 15.92 -10.58
N PHE A 120 6.63 14.60 -10.52
CA PHE A 120 6.65 13.73 -11.68
C PHE A 120 5.47 12.76 -11.60
N GLU A 121 4.82 12.53 -12.71
CA GLU A 121 3.79 11.51 -12.89
C GLU A 121 4.19 10.63 -14.08
N VAL A 122 4.06 9.32 -13.92
CA VAL A 122 4.44 8.34 -14.95
C VAL A 122 3.23 7.48 -15.26
N THR A 123 2.89 7.35 -16.55
CA THR A 123 1.75 6.57 -17.04
C THR A 123 2.15 5.76 -18.30
N GLY A 124 1.26 4.89 -18.77
CA GLY A 124 1.50 4.03 -19.93
C GLY A 124 1.97 2.63 -19.51
N ILE A 125 3.12 2.18 -20.01
CA ILE A 125 3.71 0.88 -19.65
C ILE A 125 4.14 0.87 -18.18
N ARG A 126 3.98 -0.27 -17.52
CA ARG A 126 4.15 -0.43 -16.08
C ARG A 126 5.12 -1.55 -15.75
N GLU A 127 5.64 -1.54 -14.53
CA GLU A 127 6.38 -2.70 -14.00
C GLU A 127 5.51 -3.96 -14.10
N GLY A 128 6.08 -5.04 -14.64
CA GLY A 128 5.38 -6.27 -15.01
C GLY A 128 4.78 -6.29 -16.42
N SER A 129 4.80 -5.20 -17.18
CA SER A 129 4.24 -5.19 -18.55
C SER A 129 5.04 -6.11 -19.47
N LEU A 130 4.33 -6.84 -20.33
CA LEU A 130 4.84 -7.76 -21.34
C LEU A 130 5.00 -7.02 -22.67
N LEU A 131 6.25 -6.76 -23.05
CA LEU A 131 6.60 -6.26 -24.37
C LEU A 131 6.96 -7.41 -25.30
N LYS A 132 5.98 -7.89 -26.05
CA LYS A 132 6.16 -8.96 -27.05
C LYS A 132 7.20 -8.59 -28.09
N LYS A 133 7.90 -9.59 -28.64
CA LYS A 133 8.87 -9.38 -29.72
C LYS A 133 8.24 -8.64 -30.91
N GLY A 134 8.95 -7.65 -31.43
CA GLY A 134 8.52 -6.79 -32.53
C GLY A 134 7.46 -5.75 -32.17
N ASN A 135 7.00 -5.68 -30.92
CA ASN A 135 6.02 -4.68 -30.49
C ASN A 135 6.70 -3.46 -29.87
N THR A 136 5.94 -2.36 -29.87
CA THR A 136 6.26 -1.12 -29.19
C THR A 136 5.40 -0.92 -27.94
N ALA A 137 5.94 -0.15 -27.01
CA ALA A 137 5.36 0.23 -25.74
C ALA A 137 5.54 1.75 -25.55
N LEU A 138 4.59 2.41 -24.90
CA LEU A 138 4.64 3.84 -24.63
C LEU A 138 4.71 4.10 -23.12
N LEU A 139 5.69 4.88 -22.69
CA LEU A 139 5.78 5.42 -21.32
C LEU A 139 5.62 6.94 -21.40
N THR A 140 4.66 7.48 -20.70
CA THR A 140 4.41 8.92 -20.64
C THR A 140 4.86 9.46 -19.29
N VAL A 141 5.67 10.51 -19.29
CA VAL A 141 6.15 11.19 -18.09
C VAL A 141 5.70 12.63 -18.11
N VAL A 142 4.95 13.05 -17.10
CA VAL A 142 4.49 14.43 -16.92
C VAL A 142 5.30 15.07 -15.80
N VAL A 143 5.86 16.25 -16.08
CA VAL A 143 6.61 17.09 -15.15
C VAL A 143 5.78 18.32 -14.87
N THR A 144 5.41 18.54 -13.62
CA THR A 144 4.49 19.64 -13.24
C THR A 144 4.99 20.35 -11.99
N TYR A 145 4.73 21.66 -11.88
CA TYR A 145 4.87 22.36 -10.60
C TYR A 145 3.89 21.81 -9.55
N ASN A 146 4.35 21.59 -8.32
CA ASN A 146 3.49 21.25 -7.20
C ASN A 146 2.40 22.33 -7.08
N PRO A 147 1.10 21.98 -7.17
CA PRO A 147 0.01 22.96 -7.17
C PRO A 147 -0.07 23.80 -5.88
N GLU A 148 0.59 23.39 -4.81
CA GLU A 148 0.72 24.15 -3.56
C GLU A 148 1.70 25.34 -3.67
N VAL A 149 2.52 25.38 -4.72
CA VAL A 149 3.48 26.46 -4.97
C VAL A 149 2.72 27.65 -5.55
N THR A 150 2.54 28.69 -4.73
CA THR A 150 1.82 29.92 -5.12
C THR A 150 2.74 31.09 -5.46
N ASN A 151 4.04 30.95 -5.20
CA ASN A 151 5.08 31.92 -5.53
C ASN A 151 6.13 31.27 -6.42
N GLN A 152 6.70 32.02 -7.37
CA GLN A 152 7.74 31.51 -8.26
C GLN A 152 8.95 30.99 -7.46
N PRO A 153 9.35 29.72 -7.61
CA PRO A 153 10.56 29.21 -6.98
C PRO A 153 11.82 29.68 -7.71
N ASP A 154 12.94 29.77 -6.98
CA ASP A 154 14.22 30.24 -7.53
C ASP A 154 14.81 29.29 -8.58
N ASN A 155 14.52 27.98 -8.47
CA ASN A 155 14.96 26.98 -9.44
C ASN A 155 13.79 26.59 -10.36
N LEU A 156 13.94 26.97 -11.63
CA LEU A 156 12.97 26.76 -12.71
C LEU A 156 13.22 25.48 -13.50
N THR A 157 14.38 24.87 -13.30
CA THR A 157 14.87 23.73 -14.07
C THR A 157 14.66 22.42 -13.34
N ALA A 158 14.13 21.43 -14.08
CA ALA A 158 14.03 20.04 -13.67
C ALA A 158 14.94 19.19 -14.56
N ASP A 159 16.00 18.63 -13.98
CA ASP A 159 16.89 17.70 -14.65
C ASP A 159 16.63 16.30 -14.10
N PHE A 160 16.20 15.35 -14.94
CA PHE A 160 15.90 13.99 -14.48
C PHE A 160 16.10 12.93 -15.56
N THR A 161 16.31 11.69 -15.09
CA THR A 161 16.59 10.52 -15.93
C THR A 161 15.65 9.37 -15.57
N VAL A 162 14.95 8.80 -16.55
CA VAL A 162 14.11 7.62 -16.35
C VAL A 162 14.83 6.40 -16.90
N THR A 163 15.03 5.38 -16.07
CA THR A 163 15.67 4.11 -16.48
C THR A 163 14.67 2.97 -16.46
N LEU A 164 14.66 2.18 -17.53
CA LEU A 164 13.77 1.03 -17.72
C LEU A 164 14.57 -0.27 -17.73
N ASP A 165 14.34 -1.11 -16.72
CA ASP A 165 15.02 -2.39 -16.59
C ASP A 165 14.12 -3.50 -17.14
N TYR A 166 14.57 -4.21 -18.18
CA TYR A 166 13.84 -5.32 -18.80
C TYR A 166 14.56 -6.67 -18.62
N SER A 167 13.79 -7.75 -18.44
CA SER A 167 14.27 -9.12 -18.52
C SER A 167 13.44 -9.98 -19.46
N GLN A 168 13.94 -11.16 -19.82
CA GLN A 168 13.21 -12.11 -20.64
C GLN A 168 11.93 -12.56 -19.92
N ALA A 169 10.79 -12.43 -20.60
CA ALA A 169 9.53 -12.94 -20.08
C ALA A 169 9.55 -14.49 -20.07
N PRO A 170 9.21 -15.14 -18.96
CA PRO A 170 9.05 -16.59 -18.92
C PRO A 170 8.01 -17.06 -19.95
N ASN A 171 8.18 -18.28 -20.49
CA ASN A 171 7.18 -18.85 -21.39
C ASN A 171 5.80 -18.92 -20.69
N GLY A 172 4.80 -18.28 -21.31
CA GLY A 172 3.45 -18.20 -20.75
C GLY A 172 3.28 -17.15 -19.66
N TYR A 173 4.19 -16.17 -19.56
CA TYR A 173 4.01 -15.00 -18.70
C TYR A 173 2.69 -14.30 -19.00
N VAL A 174 1.95 -14.01 -17.93
CA VAL A 174 0.71 -13.23 -17.96
C VAL A 174 1.00 -11.96 -17.18
N GLU A 175 0.68 -10.82 -17.78
CA GLU A 175 0.81 -9.52 -17.13
C GLU A 175 -0.01 -9.51 -15.82
N PRO A 176 0.47 -8.85 -14.76
CA PRO A 176 -0.32 -8.63 -13.56
C PRO A 176 -1.60 -7.88 -13.93
N LEU A 177 -2.73 -8.28 -13.34
CA LEU A 177 -3.96 -7.51 -13.47
C LEU A 177 -3.74 -6.12 -12.88
N VAL A 178 -4.08 -5.09 -13.66
CA VAL A 178 -4.18 -3.73 -13.15
C VAL A 178 -5.27 -3.69 -12.09
N PRO A 179 -4.98 -3.23 -10.86
CA PRO A 179 -6.04 -3.09 -9.89
C PRO A 179 -7.00 -2.00 -10.32
N THR A 180 -8.25 -2.18 -9.92
CA THR A 180 -9.29 -1.18 -10.14
C THR A 180 -9.77 -0.55 -8.85
N ILE A 181 -9.99 0.76 -8.89
CA ILE A 181 -10.68 1.53 -7.87
C ILE A 181 -12.03 1.94 -8.46
N GLY A 182 -13.11 1.35 -7.97
CA GLY A 182 -14.46 1.62 -8.50
C GLY A 182 -14.65 1.24 -9.97
N GLY A 183 -13.94 0.22 -10.46
CA GLY A 183 -13.97 -0.17 -11.87
C GLY A 183 -13.10 0.68 -12.80
N GLN A 184 -12.43 1.72 -12.29
CA GLN A 184 -11.40 2.43 -13.04
C GLN A 184 -10.04 1.79 -12.81
N GLU A 185 -9.25 1.66 -13.87
CA GLU A 185 -7.84 1.28 -13.77
C GLU A 185 -7.04 2.38 -13.06
N VAL A 186 -6.33 2.02 -12.00
CA VAL A 186 -5.45 2.92 -11.26
C VAL A 186 -4.09 2.26 -11.13
N ASP A 187 -3.04 3.03 -11.37
CA ASP A 187 -1.67 2.52 -11.42
C ASP A 187 -1.15 2.29 -10.00
N ILE A 188 -0.50 1.14 -9.79
CA ILE A 188 0.28 0.92 -8.58
C ILE A 188 1.63 1.58 -8.78
N VAL A 189 2.01 2.45 -7.86
CA VAL A 189 3.33 3.07 -7.81
C VAL A 189 4.20 2.40 -6.75
N THR A 190 5.52 2.50 -6.91
CA THR A 190 6.50 1.99 -5.94
C THR A 190 7.28 3.13 -5.25
N THR A 191 7.18 4.36 -5.77
CA THR A 191 7.78 5.60 -5.23
C THR A 191 6.83 6.78 -5.43
N GLY A 192 7.01 7.84 -4.64
CA GLY A 192 6.19 9.07 -4.75
C GLY A 192 4.77 8.93 -4.17
N ASP A 193 3.86 9.77 -4.64
CA ASP A 193 2.46 9.77 -4.20
C ASP A 193 1.62 8.85 -5.08
N GLY A 194 0.73 8.05 -4.49
CA GLY A 194 -0.17 7.22 -5.29
C GLY A 194 -0.73 6.01 -4.56
N LEU A 195 -1.22 5.05 -5.35
CA LEU A 195 -1.77 3.78 -4.88
C LEU A 195 -0.66 2.73 -4.77
N TYR A 196 -0.63 2.00 -3.68
CA TYR A 196 0.36 0.97 -3.38
C TYR A 196 -0.32 -0.35 -3.05
N GLU A 197 0.35 -1.46 -3.34
CA GLU A 197 0.07 -2.72 -2.65
C GLU A 197 0.51 -2.61 -1.18
N ASP A 198 -0.34 -3.06 -0.27
CA ASP A 198 -0.02 -3.05 1.16
C ASP A 198 1.01 -4.13 1.48
N SER A 199 2.17 -3.71 1.98
CA SER A 199 3.27 -4.62 2.35
C SER A 199 2.95 -5.51 3.56
N TYR A 200 1.90 -5.19 4.33
CA TYR A 200 1.54 -5.91 5.56
C TYR A 200 0.31 -6.80 5.38
N GLU A 201 -0.53 -6.53 4.38
CA GLU A 201 -1.80 -7.22 4.17
C GLU A 201 -1.99 -7.54 2.69
N ALA A 202 -1.59 -8.76 2.29
CA ALA A 202 -1.61 -9.18 0.90
C ALA A 202 -2.98 -8.99 0.22
N GLY A 203 -2.99 -8.32 -0.93
CA GLY A 203 -4.19 -8.03 -1.70
C GLY A 203 -4.95 -6.76 -1.28
N ARG A 204 -4.55 -6.11 -0.18
CA ARG A 204 -5.04 -4.78 0.21
C ARG A 204 -4.28 -3.72 -0.58
N LEU A 205 -4.99 -2.68 -1.03
CA LEU A 205 -4.39 -1.53 -1.70
C LEU A 205 -4.56 -0.29 -0.83
N ILE A 206 -3.52 0.52 -0.72
CA ILE A 206 -3.50 1.71 0.16
C ILE A 206 -2.98 2.93 -0.62
N TYR A 207 -3.57 4.08 -0.38
CA TYR A 207 -3.00 5.34 -0.86
C TYR A 207 -1.92 5.83 0.09
N ARG A 208 -0.81 6.31 -0.46
CA ARG A 208 0.34 6.84 0.30
C ARG A 208 0.87 8.13 -0.32
N GLY A 209 1.61 8.88 0.47
CA GLY A 209 2.32 10.09 0.07
C GLY A 209 1.64 11.36 0.55
N GLN A 210 2.19 12.51 0.15
CA GLN A 210 1.72 13.82 0.60
C GLN A 210 0.42 14.23 -0.08
N ASN A 211 0.33 14.02 -1.40
CA ASN A 211 -0.76 14.48 -2.25
C ASN A 211 -1.16 13.42 -3.32
N PRO A 212 -1.56 12.20 -2.91
CA PRO A 212 -2.12 11.23 -3.84
C PRO A 212 -3.49 11.67 -4.38
N ASN A 213 -3.82 11.24 -5.60
CA ASN A 213 -5.13 11.43 -6.25
C ASN A 213 -6.16 10.44 -5.68
N ASN A 214 -6.62 10.68 -4.46
CA ASN A 214 -7.53 9.80 -3.73
C ASN A 214 -8.73 10.54 -3.12
N TYR A 215 -9.10 11.70 -3.68
CA TYR A 215 -10.31 12.42 -3.27
C TYR A 215 -11.56 11.72 -3.80
N ILE A 216 -12.62 11.69 -2.99
CA ILE A 216 -13.92 11.13 -3.35
C ILE A 216 -15.06 11.99 -2.80
N MET A 217 -16.09 12.22 -3.61
CA MET A 217 -17.32 12.89 -3.20
C MET A 217 -18.26 11.86 -2.57
N PHE A 218 -18.58 12.06 -1.29
CA PHE A 218 -19.45 11.19 -0.52
C PHE A 218 -20.26 12.01 0.49
N ASN A 219 -21.55 11.71 0.64
CA ASN A 219 -22.44 12.48 1.51
C ASN A 219 -22.44 13.99 1.22
N ASP A 220 -22.38 14.37 -0.06
CA ASP A 220 -22.28 15.76 -0.52
C ASP A 220 -21.07 16.54 0.03
N GLU A 221 -20.06 15.81 0.51
CA GLU A 221 -18.82 16.33 1.09
C GLU A 221 -17.59 15.69 0.43
N LEU A 222 -16.44 16.34 0.60
CA LEU A 222 -15.16 15.80 0.15
C LEU A 222 -14.58 14.83 1.20
N TRP A 223 -14.16 13.66 0.74
CA TRP A 223 -13.55 12.58 1.52
C TRP A 223 -12.26 12.09 0.83
N ARG A 224 -11.48 11.26 1.52
CA ARG A 224 -10.27 10.61 0.99
C ARG A 224 -10.41 9.10 1.08
N ILE A 225 -10.03 8.39 0.02
CA ILE A 225 -9.91 6.93 0.04
C ILE A 225 -8.60 6.56 0.74
N ILE A 226 -8.70 5.84 1.86
CA ILE A 226 -7.53 5.29 2.56
C ILE A 226 -7.06 4.03 1.87
N ALA A 227 -8.00 3.10 1.66
CA ALA A 227 -7.69 1.76 1.19
C ALA A 227 -8.83 1.14 0.41
N LYS A 228 -8.48 0.23 -0.51
CA LYS A 228 -9.36 -0.83 -0.96
C LYS A 228 -9.00 -2.11 -0.21
N GLU A 229 -9.93 -2.58 0.60
CA GLU A 229 -9.75 -3.78 1.42
C GLU A 229 -9.80 -5.05 0.59
N THR A 230 -9.33 -6.17 1.16
CA THR A 230 -9.26 -7.48 0.48
C THR A 230 -10.63 -8.07 0.13
N ASP A 231 -11.69 -7.64 0.81
CA ASP A 231 -13.07 -7.97 0.49
C ASP A 231 -13.69 -7.06 -0.59
N GLY A 232 -12.90 -6.11 -1.11
CA GLY A 232 -13.25 -5.16 -2.15
C GLY A 232 -13.94 -3.90 -1.63
N THR A 233 -14.23 -3.78 -0.33
CA THR A 233 -14.79 -2.55 0.23
C THR A 233 -13.78 -1.40 0.23
N TYR A 234 -14.26 -0.16 0.28
CA TYR A 234 -13.39 1.02 0.30
C TYR A 234 -13.45 1.70 1.66
N LYS A 235 -12.32 1.74 2.36
CA LYS A 235 -12.16 2.51 3.59
C LYS A 235 -11.93 3.97 3.22
N ILE A 236 -12.83 4.86 3.64
CA ILE A 236 -12.73 6.29 3.36
C ILE A 236 -12.76 7.11 4.65
N ILE A 237 -12.11 8.27 4.64
CA ILE A 237 -12.06 9.21 5.75
C ILE A 237 -12.53 10.59 5.31
N ARG A 238 -13.28 11.27 6.18
CA ARG A 238 -13.75 12.62 5.89
C ARG A 238 -12.58 13.57 5.70
N ASN A 239 -12.61 14.45 4.70
CA ASN A 239 -11.50 15.36 4.45
C ASN A 239 -11.30 16.29 5.64
N GLU A 240 -12.40 16.92 6.09
CA GLU A 240 -12.44 17.79 7.26
C GLU A 240 -12.75 17.04 8.56
N VAL A 241 -12.23 17.54 9.68
CA VAL A 241 -12.59 17.07 11.02
C VAL A 241 -13.96 17.62 11.46
N LEU A 242 -14.55 16.98 12.46
CA LEU A 242 -15.76 17.47 13.15
C LEU A 242 -15.36 18.34 14.35
N GLU A 243 -16.35 19.02 14.95
CA GLU A 243 -16.15 19.78 16.19
C GLU A 243 -15.54 18.94 17.32
N ASP A 244 -14.68 19.57 18.11
CA ASP A 244 -13.94 18.97 19.22
C ASP A 244 -14.86 18.37 20.28
N ARG A 245 -14.61 17.11 20.62
CA ARG A 245 -15.37 16.33 21.61
C ARG A 245 -14.45 15.37 22.36
N ALA A 246 -14.84 14.97 23.56
CA ALA A 246 -14.13 13.94 24.29
C ALA A 246 -14.20 12.59 23.55
N PHE A 247 -13.11 11.84 23.58
CA PHE A 247 -13.14 10.44 23.16
C PHE A 247 -14.03 9.62 24.11
N ASP A 248 -13.86 9.84 25.41
CA ASP A 248 -14.68 9.26 26.46
C ASP A 248 -14.90 10.31 27.55
N GLU A 249 -16.12 10.83 27.64
CA GLU A 249 -16.52 11.88 28.58
C GLU A 249 -16.15 11.50 30.02
N ALA A 250 -15.75 12.51 30.81
CA ALA A 250 -15.38 12.28 32.20
C ALA A 250 -16.55 11.65 32.99
N ASN A 251 -16.28 10.51 33.63
CA ASN A 251 -17.23 9.70 34.38
C ASN A 251 -18.34 9.03 33.54
N HIS A 252 -18.18 8.92 32.22
CA HIS A 252 -19.09 8.18 31.35
C HIS A 252 -19.17 6.70 31.74
N ARG A 253 -18.01 6.08 31.99
CA ARG A 253 -17.87 4.66 32.36
C ARG A 253 -17.49 4.51 33.83
N SER A 254 -18.21 3.68 34.57
CA SER A 254 -17.86 3.38 35.97
C SER A 254 -16.81 2.26 36.07
N THR A 255 -15.97 2.30 37.11
CA THR A 255 -14.96 1.25 37.39
C THR A 255 -15.58 -0.08 37.82
N GLU A 256 -16.82 -0.07 38.34
CA GLU A 256 -17.56 -1.28 38.73
C GLU A 256 -17.82 -2.20 37.52
N LYS A 257 -18.19 -1.59 36.39
CA LYS A 257 -18.48 -2.30 35.14
C LYS A 257 -17.30 -2.37 34.18
N ASN A 258 -16.35 -1.44 34.32
CA ASN A 258 -15.22 -1.25 33.40
C ASN A 258 -13.91 -1.27 34.19
N SER A 259 -13.49 -2.42 34.71
CA SER A 259 -12.34 -2.52 35.60
C SER A 259 -10.99 -2.21 34.93
N TYR A 260 -10.93 -2.22 33.60
CA TYR A 260 -9.76 -1.73 32.85
C TYR A 260 -9.60 -0.20 32.98
N CYS A 261 -10.71 0.53 33.06
CA CYS A 261 -10.77 1.99 33.09
C CYS A 261 -10.66 2.53 34.53
N GLN A 262 -9.45 2.60 35.10
CA GLN A 262 -9.28 2.77 36.55
C GLN A 262 -9.56 4.19 37.10
N SER A 263 -9.60 5.22 36.24
CA SER A 263 -9.90 6.61 36.63
C SER A 263 -10.98 7.22 35.74
N PRO A 264 -12.27 7.05 36.09
CA PRO A 264 -13.40 7.57 35.32
C PRO A 264 -13.32 9.08 35.04
N SER A 265 -12.76 9.86 35.97
CA SER A 265 -12.66 11.32 35.84
C SER A 265 -11.76 11.80 34.69
N VAL A 266 -10.93 10.93 34.12
CA VAL A 266 -10.06 11.23 32.95
C VAL A 266 -10.42 10.41 31.71
N GLY A 267 -11.57 9.70 31.75
CA GLY A 267 -12.07 8.87 30.66
C GLY A 267 -11.33 7.53 30.50
N CYS A 268 -11.66 6.81 29.43
CA CYS A 268 -11.03 5.53 29.08
C CYS A 268 -10.70 5.45 27.59
N GLY A 269 -9.49 4.98 27.26
CA GLY A 269 -9.00 4.99 25.88
C GLY A 269 -9.56 3.91 24.97
N VAL A 270 -10.38 2.99 25.49
CA VAL A 270 -10.96 1.86 24.72
C VAL A 270 -12.20 2.33 23.96
N TYR A 271 -12.22 2.14 22.64
CA TYR A 271 -13.25 2.70 21.77
C TYR A 271 -14.66 2.13 22.00
N ALA A 272 -14.81 0.81 22.10
CA ALA A 272 -16.11 0.16 22.26
C ALA A 272 -16.08 -0.90 23.37
N ALA A 273 -17.25 -1.35 23.79
CA ALA A 273 -17.38 -2.50 24.68
C ALA A 273 -16.75 -3.75 24.03
N VAL A 274 -16.11 -4.58 24.83
CA VAL A 274 -15.51 -5.85 24.38
C VAL A 274 -16.09 -7.04 25.15
N GLU A 275 -16.19 -8.18 24.48
CA GLU A 275 -16.56 -9.42 25.14
C GLU A 275 -15.35 -9.96 25.95
N GLY A 276 -15.55 -10.22 27.24
CA GLY A 276 -14.48 -10.71 28.12
C GLY A 276 -13.62 -9.58 28.71
N GLU A 277 -12.31 -9.82 28.82
CA GLU A 277 -11.35 -8.83 29.30
C GLU A 277 -10.63 -8.16 28.13
N PHE A 278 -10.57 -6.83 28.16
CA PHE A 278 -9.61 -6.05 27.37
C PHE A 278 -8.22 -6.20 28.00
N SER A 279 -7.20 -6.39 27.19
CA SER A 279 -5.82 -6.59 27.60
C SER A 279 -4.88 -5.76 26.74
N THR A 280 -3.82 -5.22 27.35
CA THR A 280 -2.70 -4.64 26.62
C THR A 280 -1.94 -5.72 25.85
N PRO A 281 -1.19 -5.36 24.78
CA PRO A 281 -0.49 -6.35 23.95
C PRO A 281 0.57 -7.15 24.70
N ASP A 282 1.26 -6.55 25.67
CA ASP A 282 2.15 -7.25 26.61
C ASP A 282 1.43 -8.10 27.68
N GLY A 283 0.11 -7.98 27.80
CA GLY A 283 -0.70 -8.67 28.81
C GLY A 283 -0.58 -8.15 30.24
N ALA A 284 0.14 -7.04 30.47
CA ALA A 284 0.42 -6.53 31.81
C ALA A 284 -0.80 -5.86 32.46
N VAL A 285 -1.67 -5.23 31.66
CA VAL A 285 -2.90 -4.60 32.14
C VAL A 285 -4.09 -5.24 31.45
N LYS A 286 -5.08 -5.66 32.25
CA LYS A 286 -6.32 -6.22 31.76
C LYS A 286 -7.50 -5.92 32.67
N GLY A 287 -8.70 -5.95 32.11
CA GLY A 287 -9.95 -5.78 32.86
C GLY A 287 -11.16 -5.75 31.94
N THR A 288 -12.35 -5.60 32.51
CA THR A 288 -13.58 -5.51 31.74
C THR A 288 -13.74 -4.13 31.12
N VAL A 289 -14.35 -4.07 29.94
CA VAL A 289 -14.91 -2.85 29.32
C VAL A 289 -16.25 -3.26 28.71
N THR A 290 -17.35 -2.93 29.39
CA THR A 290 -18.69 -3.41 29.04
C THR A 290 -19.59 -2.32 28.47
N GLU A 291 -19.13 -1.07 28.48
CA GLU A 291 -19.85 0.09 27.98
C GLU A 291 -19.06 0.76 26.83
N ASP A 292 -19.80 1.24 25.84
CA ASP A 292 -19.23 1.97 24.71
C ASP A 292 -18.72 3.36 25.11
N SER A 293 -17.75 3.90 24.36
CA SER A 293 -17.22 5.24 24.63
C SER A 293 -18.24 6.29 24.22
N SER A 294 -18.19 7.47 24.83
CA SER A 294 -19.06 8.57 24.43
C SER A 294 -18.89 8.94 22.95
N ILE A 295 -17.66 8.87 22.40
CA ILE A 295 -17.44 9.17 20.97
C ILE A 295 -18.03 8.11 20.05
N LYS A 296 -17.95 6.82 20.40
CA LYS A 296 -18.57 5.75 19.60
C LYS A 296 -20.08 5.91 19.55
N ILE A 297 -20.70 6.25 20.69
CA ILE A 297 -22.14 6.54 20.79
C ILE A 297 -22.48 7.73 19.89
N TYR A 298 -21.80 8.85 20.03
CA TYR A 298 -22.02 10.03 19.19
C TYR A 298 -21.91 9.72 17.69
N LEU A 299 -20.83 9.06 17.26
CA LEU A 299 -20.58 8.79 15.84
C LEU A 299 -21.66 7.89 15.20
N ASN A 300 -22.22 6.95 15.95
CA ASN A 300 -23.14 5.94 15.42
C ASN A 300 -24.63 6.21 15.73
N GLU A 301 -24.94 6.92 16.80
CA GLU A 301 -26.33 7.21 17.21
C GLU A 301 -26.77 8.62 16.81
N ASP A 302 -25.87 9.60 16.81
CA ASP A 302 -26.17 10.99 16.44
C ASP A 302 -25.67 11.30 15.02
N TYR A 303 -24.35 11.31 14.81
CA TYR A 303 -23.74 11.70 13.54
C TYR A 303 -24.22 10.82 12.37
N TYR A 304 -24.16 9.50 12.48
CA TYR A 304 -24.68 8.60 11.45
C TYR A 304 -26.17 8.84 11.16
N THR A 305 -26.97 9.08 12.19
CA THR A 305 -28.42 9.27 12.05
C THR A 305 -28.74 10.58 11.34
N ASN A 306 -28.11 11.67 11.80
CA ASN A 306 -28.52 13.04 11.48
C ASN A 306 -27.66 13.71 10.40
N ASN A 307 -26.41 13.27 10.20
CA ASN A 307 -25.45 13.91 9.29
C ASN A 307 -25.11 13.09 8.05
N ILE A 308 -25.38 11.78 8.05
CA ILE A 308 -25.26 10.95 6.84
C ILE A 308 -26.62 10.84 6.16
N ASN A 309 -26.71 11.33 4.92
CA ASN A 309 -27.92 11.32 4.11
C ASN A 309 -28.32 9.89 3.67
N SER A 310 -29.55 9.72 3.17
CA SER A 310 -30.07 8.39 2.82
C SER A 310 -29.30 7.71 1.67
N ILE A 311 -28.85 8.48 0.68
CA ILE A 311 -28.10 7.97 -0.47
C ILE A 311 -26.73 7.45 -0.01
N ALA A 312 -26.04 8.23 0.81
CA ALA A 312 -24.77 7.85 1.41
C ALA A 312 -24.89 6.58 2.28
N LYS A 313 -25.99 6.45 3.04
CA LYS A 313 -26.26 5.23 3.83
C LYS A 313 -26.38 3.97 2.97
N GLU A 314 -26.96 4.06 1.78
CA GLU A 314 -27.09 2.93 0.83
C GLU A 314 -25.74 2.54 0.21
N GLN A 315 -24.81 3.50 0.08
CA GLN A 315 -23.46 3.29 -0.43
C GLN A 315 -22.51 2.72 0.64
N MET A 316 -22.89 2.79 1.93
CA MET A 316 -22.09 2.31 3.06
C MET A 316 -22.40 0.84 3.43
N THR A 317 -21.37 0.13 3.88
CA THR A 317 -21.52 -1.17 4.53
C THR A 317 -21.10 -1.12 6.00
N SER A 318 -21.61 -2.06 6.81
CA SER A 318 -21.02 -2.28 8.14
C SER A 318 -19.71 -3.03 7.95
N HIS A 319 -18.69 -2.67 8.71
CA HIS A 319 -17.38 -3.28 8.57
C HIS A 319 -16.68 -3.41 9.93
N THR A 320 -15.68 -4.27 9.98
CA THR A 320 -14.81 -4.49 11.13
C THR A 320 -13.82 -3.34 11.27
N PHE A 321 -13.76 -2.77 12.47
CA PHE A 321 -12.75 -1.81 12.92
C PHE A 321 -11.86 -2.46 13.97
N ASN A 322 -10.55 -2.23 13.86
CA ASN A 322 -9.56 -2.74 14.81
C ASN A 322 -9.43 -1.76 15.99
N ILE A 323 -9.85 -2.16 17.18
CA ILE A 323 -10.00 -1.27 18.36
C ILE A 323 -9.05 -1.62 19.51
N GLY A 324 -8.10 -2.53 19.28
CA GLY A 324 -7.07 -2.88 20.25
C GLY A 324 -6.12 -1.72 20.54
N ALA A 325 -5.30 -1.90 21.58
CA ALA A 325 -4.31 -0.92 21.99
C ALA A 325 -3.04 -1.01 21.14
N VAL A 326 -2.38 0.14 20.95
CA VAL A 326 -1.07 0.23 20.30
C VAL A 326 -0.05 0.69 21.32
N GLU A 327 1.06 -0.05 21.42
CA GLU A 327 2.11 0.20 22.42
C GLU A 327 3.08 1.32 21.98
N ASP A 328 3.48 2.13 22.96
CA ASP A 328 4.67 2.98 22.94
C ASP A 328 5.78 2.25 23.74
N LEU A 329 6.85 1.88 23.05
CA LEU A 329 7.94 1.09 23.61
C LEU A 329 9.15 1.97 23.95
N SER A 330 9.42 2.15 25.24
CA SER A 330 10.67 2.78 25.69
C SER A 330 11.91 1.88 25.55
N GLU A 331 11.70 0.55 25.46
CA GLU A 331 12.75 -0.46 25.28
C GLU A 331 12.23 -1.58 24.36
N GLY A 332 13.10 -2.11 23.49
CA GLY A 332 12.76 -3.15 22.51
C GLY A 332 12.58 -2.61 21.09
N THR A 333 12.20 -3.49 20.15
CA THR A 333 11.97 -3.13 18.74
C THR A 333 10.48 -2.95 18.51
N ASP A 334 10.06 -1.72 18.16
CA ASP A 334 8.72 -1.45 17.63
C ASP A 334 8.73 -1.46 16.10
N ASN A 335 7.59 -1.83 15.49
CA ASN A 335 7.38 -1.77 14.05
C ASN A 335 5.88 -1.76 13.71
N ILE A 336 5.55 -1.32 12.50
CA ILE A 336 4.16 -1.28 12.00
C ILE A 336 3.48 -2.65 12.11
N GLU A 337 4.14 -3.76 11.81
CA GLU A 337 3.55 -5.11 11.91
C GLU A 337 3.08 -5.43 13.34
N LYS A 338 3.90 -5.08 14.34
CA LYS A 338 3.56 -5.19 15.76
C LYS A 338 2.40 -4.26 16.12
N ASN A 339 2.41 -3.01 15.65
CA ASN A 339 1.32 -2.07 15.93
C ASN A 339 -0.01 -2.63 15.39
N ILE A 340 -0.03 -3.15 14.15
CA ILE A 340 -1.19 -3.80 13.53
C ILE A 340 -1.68 -4.99 14.35
N ALA A 341 -0.77 -5.82 14.85
CA ALA A 341 -1.13 -6.96 15.69
C ALA A 341 -1.85 -6.50 16.97
N GLY A 342 -1.38 -5.42 17.60
CA GLY A 342 -2.03 -4.79 18.75
C GLY A 342 -3.42 -4.26 18.43
N GLU A 343 -3.57 -3.52 17.31
CA GLU A 343 -4.87 -3.02 16.84
C GLU A 343 -5.89 -4.16 16.66
N LYS A 344 -5.45 -5.29 16.10
CA LYS A 344 -6.29 -6.45 15.75
C LYS A 344 -6.66 -7.35 16.93
N MET A 345 -6.09 -7.14 18.13
CA MET A 345 -6.43 -7.94 19.31
C MET A 345 -7.92 -7.86 19.66
N TYR A 346 -8.54 -6.71 19.38
CA TYR A 346 -9.96 -6.48 19.60
C TYR A 346 -10.56 -5.81 18.38
N THR A 347 -11.78 -6.20 18.03
CA THR A 347 -12.49 -5.66 16.88
C THR A 347 -13.91 -5.27 17.23
N TRP A 348 -14.45 -4.32 16.48
CA TRP A 348 -15.83 -3.89 16.59
C TRP A 348 -16.43 -3.74 15.19
N ILE A 349 -17.64 -4.26 14.98
CA ILE A 349 -18.35 -4.12 13.70
C ILE A 349 -19.31 -2.94 13.81
N GLY A 350 -19.17 -1.98 12.90
CA GLY A 350 -19.92 -0.72 12.95
C GLY A 350 -20.06 -0.03 11.61
N LYS A 351 -20.71 1.15 11.62
CA LYS A 351 -20.93 1.98 10.43
C LYS A 351 -19.96 3.15 10.35
N VAL A 352 -19.75 3.85 11.47
CA VAL A 352 -18.86 5.02 11.54
C VAL A 352 -17.84 4.81 12.65
N GLY A 353 -16.56 4.84 12.28
CA GLY A 353 -15.44 4.73 13.21
C GLY A 353 -14.46 5.88 13.06
N LEU A 354 -13.22 5.63 13.47
CA LEU A 354 -12.08 6.54 13.33
C LEU A 354 -10.93 5.78 12.66
N ALA A 355 -9.92 6.51 12.18
CA ALA A 355 -8.74 5.91 11.57
C ALA A 355 -7.93 5.10 12.58
N ASN A 356 -7.31 4.03 12.11
CA ASN A 356 -6.32 3.29 12.87
C ASN A 356 -4.99 4.03 12.92
N VAL A 357 -4.17 3.77 13.94
CA VAL A 357 -2.80 4.29 13.99
C VAL A 357 -2.00 3.79 12.79
N SER A 358 -2.20 2.53 12.39
CA SER A 358 -1.54 1.95 11.23
C SER A 358 -2.02 2.53 9.89
N ASP A 359 -3.25 3.07 9.78
CA ASP A 359 -3.66 3.81 8.57
C ASP A 359 -2.80 5.06 8.39
N LEU A 360 -2.58 5.79 9.50
CA LEU A 360 -1.74 6.98 9.50
C LEU A 360 -0.27 6.61 9.20
N LEU A 361 0.29 5.60 9.86
CA LEU A 361 1.69 5.20 9.63
C LEU A 361 1.92 4.78 8.17
N ARG A 362 1.03 3.96 7.61
CA ARG A 362 1.20 3.40 6.26
C ARG A 362 0.95 4.41 5.15
N ALA A 363 0.17 5.46 5.40
CA ALA A 363 0.00 6.55 4.45
C ALA A 363 1.31 7.34 4.20
N SER A 364 2.30 7.26 5.09
CA SER A 364 3.61 7.87 4.87
C SER A 364 4.43 7.12 3.82
N THR A 365 5.09 7.85 2.91
CA THR A 365 6.11 7.29 2.00
C THR A 365 7.54 7.40 2.54
N ASN A 366 7.75 8.10 3.66
CA ASN A 366 9.07 8.24 4.26
C ASN A 366 9.52 6.91 4.88
N PRO A 367 10.67 6.33 4.47
CA PRO A 367 11.15 5.04 4.96
C PRO A 367 11.53 5.03 6.44
N LEU A 368 11.69 6.20 7.07
CA LEU A 368 11.91 6.32 8.51
C LEU A 368 10.62 6.11 9.32
N CYS A 369 9.44 6.23 8.70
CA CYS A 369 8.16 5.96 9.32
C CYS A 369 7.97 4.45 9.56
N THR A 370 8.54 3.95 10.65
CA THR A 370 8.67 2.51 10.90
C THR A 370 7.74 1.97 11.98
N SER A 371 7.24 2.83 12.88
CA SER A 371 6.40 2.44 14.01
C SER A 371 5.68 3.63 14.67
N ALA A 372 4.68 3.34 15.51
CA ALA A 372 4.02 4.33 16.35
C ALA A 372 4.99 5.00 17.34
N THR A 373 5.84 4.21 18.01
CA THR A 373 6.86 4.73 18.93
C THR A 373 7.81 5.70 18.22
N TYR A 374 8.35 5.29 17.07
CA TYR A 374 9.30 6.11 16.34
C TYR A 374 8.68 7.42 15.87
N SER A 375 7.42 7.38 15.42
CA SER A 375 6.73 8.60 15.01
C SER A 375 6.39 9.53 16.19
N PHE A 376 6.10 8.98 17.37
CA PHE A 376 5.88 9.76 18.58
C PHE A 376 7.15 10.51 19.01
N ASP A 377 8.30 9.83 18.95
CA ASP A 377 9.61 10.40 19.32
C ASP A 377 10.16 11.35 18.24
N SER A 378 10.26 10.84 17.01
CA SER A 378 10.69 11.58 15.83
C SER A 378 9.46 12.07 15.10
N GLN A 379 8.95 13.17 15.60
CA GLN A 379 7.72 13.77 15.11
C GLN A 379 7.80 13.89 13.56
N ARG A 380 8.95 14.23 12.97
CA ARG A 380 9.07 14.58 11.54
C ARG A 380 9.09 13.49 10.49
N ASP A 381 9.15 12.23 10.88
CA ASP A 381 9.52 11.18 9.93
C ASP A 381 8.34 10.44 9.31
N CYS A 382 7.11 10.73 9.74
CA CYS A 382 5.89 10.22 9.10
C CYS A 382 5.07 11.31 8.40
N ASN A 383 5.72 12.42 8.06
CA ASN A 383 5.07 13.63 7.57
C ASN A 383 4.66 13.59 6.10
N SER A 384 5.23 12.69 5.27
CA SER A 384 4.90 12.53 3.84
C SER A 384 3.56 11.81 3.67
N ASN A 385 2.49 12.45 4.17
CA ASN A 385 1.25 11.80 4.54
C ASN A 385 0.05 12.74 4.41
N TYR A 386 -0.80 12.48 3.42
CA TYR A 386 -2.02 13.25 3.14
C TYR A 386 -3.07 13.21 4.25
N LEU A 387 -2.98 12.27 5.20
CA LEU A 387 -3.87 12.25 6.36
C LEU A 387 -3.49 13.33 7.39
N LEU A 388 -2.30 13.92 7.26
CA LEU A 388 -1.75 14.92 8.18
C LEU A 388 -1.47 16.27 7.50
N SER A 389 -2.05 16.54 6.33
CA SER A 389 -1.91 17.83 5.65
C SER A 389 -3.03 18.79 6.08
N SER A 390 -2.69 19.73 6.96
CA SER A 390 -3.54 20.86 7.34
C SER A 390 -2.67 22.10 7.50
N THR A 391 -3.15 23.25 7.04
CA THR A 391 -2.53 24.56 7.31
C THR A 391 -2.78 25.02 8.74
N ASP A 392 -3.84 24.52 9.36
CA ASP A 392 -4.23 24.83 10.74
C ASP A 392 -3.78 23.73 11.70
N TYR A 393 -3.56 24.13 12.96
CA TYR A 393 -3.33 23.19 14.06
C TYR A 393 -4.57 22.31 14.24
N VAL A 394 -4.47 21.04 13.88
CA VAL A 394 -5.53 20.05 14.05
C VAL A 394 -4.97 18.82 14.75
N LEU A 395 -5.68 18.42 15.79
CA LEU A 395 -5.42 17.21 16.55
C LEU A 395 -6.69 16.36 16.54
N TYR A 396 -6.62 15.18 15.93
CA TYR A 396 -7.80 14.34 15.75
C TYR A 396 -7.62 12.95 16.33
N TRP A 397 -8.71 12.38 16.83
CA TRP A 397 -8.71 11.05 17.45
C TRP A 397 -8.40 9.95 16.43
N THR A 398 -7.51 9.02 16.79
CA THR A 398 -7.52 7.68 16.20
C THR A 398 -8.44 6.77 17.01
N ILE A 399 -8.75 5.59 16.49
CA ILE A 399 -9.62 4.63 17.16
C ILE A 399 -8.91 3.84 18.29
N ASN A 400 -7.58 3.86 18.33
CA ASN A 400 -6.79 2.94 19.15
C ASN A 400 -6.37 3.56 20.49
N ALA A 401 -6.51 2.79 21.56
CA ALA A 401 -6.01 3.15 22.88
C ALA A 401 -4.48 3.26 22.87
N TYR A 402 -3.95 4.24 23.60
CA TYR A 402 -2.52 4.35 23.88
C TYR A 402 -2.14 3.49 25.07
N TYR A 403 -0.97 2.84 24.99
CA TYR A 403 -0.40 2.15 26.13
C TYR A 403 1.13 2.29 26.13
N LYS A 404 1.70 2.70 27.26
CA LYS A 404 3.14 2.72 27.48
C LYS A 404 3.50 1.69 28.53
N VAL A 405 4.40 0.76 28.18
CA VAL A 405 4.80 -0.36 29.04
C VAL A 405 5.35 0.10 30.40
N THR A 406 6.10 1.21 30.41
CA THR A 406 6.75 1.74 31.62
C THR A 406 5.84 2.64 32.46
N GLU A 407 4.77 3.18 31.88
CA GLU A 407 3.81 4.06 32.56
C GLU A 407 2.39 3.76 32.03
N PRO A 408 1.69 2.76 32.60
CA PRO A 408 0.39 2.34 32.10
C PRO A 408 -0.63 3.48 32.09
N ALA A 409 -1.04 3.89 30.89
CA ALA A 409 -1.94 5.01 30.68
C ALA A 409 -3.25 4.56 29.99
N TYR A 410 -4.11 3.86 30.74
CA TYR A 410 -5.40 3.31 30.26
C TYR A 410 -6.41 4.37 29.77
N ASN A 411 -6.21 5.62 30.17
CA ASN A 411 -7.08 6.75 29.87
C ASN A 411 -6.62 7.57 28.66
N ARG A 412 -5.57 7.14 27.95
CA ARG A 412 -5.03 7.89 26.81
C ARG A 412 -5.38 7.23 25.48
N VAL A 413 -5.50 8.07 24.47
CA VAL A 413 -5.79 7.68 23.09
C VAL A 413 -4.74 8.29 22.19
N TRP A 414 -4.39 7.56 21.15
CA TRP A 414 -3.53 8.01 20.08
C TRP A 414 -4.22 9.09 19.22
N THR A 415 -3.48 10.08 18.73
CA THR A 415 -4.05 11.22 17.98
C THR A 415 -3.23 11.61 16.76
N GLY A 416 -3.86 11.76 15.60
CA GLY A 416 -3.21 12.38 14.44
C GLY A 416 -2.94 13.87 14.69
N PHE A 417 -1.80 14.38 14.21
CA PHE A 417 -1.37 15.76 14.43
C PHE A 417 -0.91 16.41 13.13
N SER A 418 -1.46 17.59 12.82
CA SER A 418 -1.07 18.42 11.68
C SER A 418 -0.97 19.89 12.07
N SER A 419 0.09 20.57 11.65
CA SER A 419 0.26 22.01 11.83
C SER A 419 1.12 22.61 10.69
N SER A 420 1.11 23.94 10.55
CA SER A 420 1.90 24.66 9.54
C SER A 420 3.41 24.38 9.61
N ASP A 421 3.93 24.12 10.81
CA ASP A 421 5.38 24.00 11.04
C ASP A 421 5.84 22.54 10.98
N PHE A 422 4.92 21.59 11.19
CA PHE A 422 5.24 20.20 11.45
C PHE A 422 3.99 19.26 11.47
N SER A 423 4.08 18.04 10.89
CA SER A 423 3.01 17.01 10.86
C SER A 423 3.52 15.63 11.28
N ALA A 424 3.02 15.07 12.39
CA ALA A 424 3.47 13.78 12.96
C ALA A 424 2.38 12.74 12.98
N VAL A 425 2.80 11.49 12.77
CA VAL A 425 1.95 10.36 13.16
C VAL A 425 2.05 10.21 14.68
N VAL A 426 0.88 10.27 15.29
CA VAL A 426 0.54 9.96 16.68
C VAL A 426 1.20 10.76 17.81
N GLY A 427 0.51 11.81 18.25
CA GLY A 427 0.55 12.32 19.63
C GLY A 427 -0.40 11.53 20.55
N THR A 428 -0.57 11.96 21.80
CA THR A 428 -1.48 11.30 22.74
C THR A 428 -2.22 12.29 23.63
N SER A 429 -3.51 12.05 23.85
CA SER A 429 -4.34 12.89 24.70
C SER A 429 -5.19 12.06 25.67
N ASN A 430 -5.58 12.65 26.80
CA ASN A 430 -6.50 12.01 27.73
C ASN A 430 -7.87 11.89 27.07
N ALA A 431 -8.54 10.76 27.25
CA ALA A 431 -9.81 10.46 26.60
C ALA A 431 -10.91 11.48 26.96
N ALA A 432 -10.88 12.05 28.17
CA ALA A 432 -11.82 13.09 28.60
C ALA A 432 -11.46 14.51 28.10
N HIS A 433 -10.28 14.74 27.52
CA HIS A 433 -10.00 16.02 26.86
C HIS A 433 -10.72 16.05 25.52
N THR A 434 -10.98 17.25 24.99
CA THR A 434 -11.64 17.41 23.70
C THR A 434 -10.60 17.46 22.57
N SER A 435 -10.81 16.64 21.53
CA SER A 435 -10.09 16.73 20.26
C SER A 435 -11.06 16.42 19.10
N SER A 436 -10.64 16.66 17.87
CA SER A 436 -11.55 16.58 16.73
C SER A 436 -11.79 15.12 16.31
N PRO A 437 -13.03 14.64 16.16
CA PRO A 437 -13.30 13.36 15.50
C PRO A 437 -13.14 13.51 13.98
N ARG A 438 -12.47 12.55 13.33
CA ARG A 438 -12.40 12.47 11.86
C ARG A 438 -13.06 11.17 11.38
N PRO A 439 -14.34 11.20 10.97
CA PRO A 439 -15.11 10.00 10.65
C PRO A 439 -14.47 9.13 9.57
N VAL A 440 -14.47 7.82 9.80
CA VAL A 440 -14.11 6.79 8.85
C VAL A 440 -15.31 5.90 8.59
N VAL A 441 -15.58 5.60 7.33
CA VAL A 441 -16.65 4.69 6.90
C VAL A 441 -16.14 3.72 5.84
N TYR A 442 -16.91 2.65 5.60
CA TYR A 442 -16.66 1.70 4.55
C TYR A 442 -17.75 1.77 3.50
N LEU A 443 -17.34 1.94 2.24
CA LEU A 443 -18.22 1.85 1.09
C LEU A 443 -18.31 0.42 0.55
N THR A 444 -19.43 0.08 -0.09
CA THR A 444 -19.63 -1.24 -0.68
C THR A 444 -18.64 -1.54 -1.81
N SER A 445 -18.38 -2.82 -2.06
CA SER A 445 -17.43 -3.27 -3.09
C SER A 445 -17.97 -3.17 -4.52
N SER A 446 -19.29 -3.05 -4.69
CA SER A 446 -19.96 -3.00 -5.99
C SER A 446 -20.04 -1.61 -6.60
N LEU A 447 -19.42 -0.60 -6.00
CA LEU A 447 -19.46 0.77 -6.50
C LEU A 447 -18.69 0.92 -7.81
N SER A 448 -19.24 1.73 -8.70
CA SER A 448 -18.51 2.28 -9.84
C SER A 448 -18.16 3.74 -9.56
N LEU A 449 -16.93 4.13 -9.86
CA LEU A 449 -16.44 5.49 -9.64
C LEU A 449 -16.17 6.18 -10.99
N GLY A 450 -16.52 7.45 -11.10
CA GLY A 450 -16.13 8.40 -12.16
C GLY A 450 -15.11 9.41 -11.64
N GLY A 451 -14.44 10.17 -12.53
CA GLY A 451 -13.44 11.19 -12.14
C GLY A 451 -12.04 10.62 -11.88
N SER A 452 -11.04 11.48 -11.74
CA SER A 452 -9.60 11.14 -11.62
C SER A 452 -9.09 11.04 -10.17
N GLY A 453 -9.90 11.44 -9.19
CA GLY A 453 -9.49 11.43 -7.77
C GLY A 453 -8.62 12.62 -7.37
N THR A 454 -8.43 13.61 -8.25
CA THR A 454 -7.79 14.89 -7.92
C THR A 454 -8.73 15.77 -7.10
N ILE A 455 -8.23 16.82 -6.45
CA ILE A 455 -9.10 17.75 -5.70
C ILE A 455 -10.10 18.48 -6.62
N SER A 456 -9.69 18.80 -7.86
CA SER A 456 -10.51 19.48 -8.86
C SER A 456 -11.48 18.56 -9.59
N ASP A 457 -11.18 17.26 -9.61
CA ASP A 457 -11.98 16.21 -10.23
C ASP A 457 -11.97 14.96 -9.33
N PRO A 458 -12.65 15.03 -8.16
CA PRO A 458 -12.66 13.94 -7.19
C PRO A 458 -13.43 12.74 -7.75
N PHE A 459 -13.16 11.55 -7.22
CA PHE A 459 -13.95 10.38 -7.55
C PHE A 459 -15.42 10.62 -7.21
N THR A 460 -16.32 10.24 -8.10
CA THR A 460 -17.77 10.36 -7.92
C THR A 460 -18.41 8.98 -7.98
N ILE A 461 -19.29 8.69 -7.03
CA ILE A 461 -20.00 7.40 -6.98
C ILE A 461 -21.09 7.42 -8.05
N MET A 462 -20.95 6.57 -9.06
CA MET A 462 -21.92 6.41 -10.14
C MET A 462 -22.97 5.40 -9.70
N ASN A 463 -24.24 5.84 -9.63
CA ASN A 463 -25.39 5.01 -9.28
C ASN A 463 -25.89 4.17 -10.44
#